data_AF-A0A7Y3E0Y8-F1
#
_entry.id   AF-A0A7Y3E0Y8-F1
#
_cell.length_a   1.000
_cell.length_b   1.000
_cell.length_c   1.000
_cell.angle_alpha   90.00
_cell.angle_beta   90.00
_cell.angle_gamma   90.00
#
_symmetry.space_group_name_H-M   'P 1'
#
loop_
_entity.id
_entity.type
_entity.pdbx_description
1 polymer ?
#
loop_
_entity_poly.entity_id
_entity_poly.type
_entity_poly.pdbx_seq_one_letter_code
_entity_poly.pdbx_strand_id
1 'polypeptide(L)' 'GDINIAEPGALIGFAGPRVVRDTTGKELPDGFQTSEFLLEHGFLDFIVHRKHLKKKINQYLDLILNRPLRK' A
#
# COMPACT_ATOMS: atom_id res chain seq x y z
N GLY A 1 7.56 6.77 2.20
CA GLY A 1 9.00 6.49 1.97
C GLY A 1 9.31 6.76 0.51
N ASP A 2 10.50 6.42 0.03
CA ASP A 2 10.81 6.54 -1.40
C ASP A 2 9.91 5.64 -2.26
N ILE A 3 9.49 4.50 -1.70
CA ILE A 3 8.44 3.63 -2.22
C ILE A 3 7.53 3.18 -1.09
N ASN A 4 6.22 3.20 -1.32
CA ASN A 4 5.18 2.65 -0.46
C ASN A 4 4.60 1.37 -1.09
N ILE A 5 4.71 0.25 -0.38
CA ILE A 5 4.20 -1.06 -0.80
C ILE A 5 3.18 -1.55 0.21
N ALA A 6 2.06 -2.09 -0.26
CA ALA A 6 1.07 -2.75 0.59
C ALA A 6 0.81 -4.20 0.14
N GLU A 7 0.13 -4.96 1.00
CA GLU A 7 -0.42 -6.28 0.67
C GLU A 7 -1.89 -6.18 0.23
N PRO A 8 -2.40 -7.15 -0.55
CA PRO A 8 -3.80 -7.14 -0.98
C PRO A 8 -4.77 -7.08 0.19
N GLY A 9 -5.80 -6.23 0.10
CA GLY A 9 -6.82 -6.07 1.15
C GLY A 9 -6.32 -5.49 2.48
N ALA A 10 -5.11 -4.94 2.54
CA ALA A 10 -4.60 -4.31 3.74
C ALA A 10 -5.41 -3.04 4.07
N LEU A 11 -5.84 -2.89 5.33
CA LEU A 11 -6.51 -1.68 5.81
C LEU A 11 -5.45 -0.67 6.30
N ILE A 12 -5.41 0.51 5.69
CA ILE A 12 -4.39 1.53 5.89
C ILE A 12 -5.08 2.88 6.08
N GLY A 13 -4.88 3.51 7.22
CA GLY A 13 -5.44 4.81 7.52
C GLY A 13 -4.94 5.37 8.84
N PHE A 14 -5.00 6.69 8.99
CA PHE A 14 -4.60 7.37 10.23
C PHE A 14 -5.63 7.13 11.35
N ALA A 15 -6.92 7.19 11.02
CA ALA A 15 -8.03 6.90 11.92
C ALA A 15 -8.89 5.78 11.34
N GLY A 16 -9.44 4.92 12.19
CA GLY A 16 -10.29 3.82 11.74
C GLY A 16 -11.57 4.29 11.05
N PRO A 17 -12.17 3.49 10.15
CA PRO A 17 -13.34 3.89 9.36
C PRO A 17 -14.50 4.40 10.20
N ARG A 18 -14.74 3.78 11.36
CA ARG A 18 -15.79 4.21 12.30
C ARG A 18 -15.59 5.65 12.78
N VAL A 19 -14.38 6.00 13.20
CA VAL A 19 -14.06 7.35 13.69
C VAL A 19 -14.23 8.37 12.59
N VAL A 20 -13.80 8.05 11.37
CA VAL A 20 -13.95 8.95 10.20
C VAL A 20 -15.42 9.16 9.85
N ARG A 21 -16.23 8.10 9.85
CA ARG A 21 -17.69 8.22 9.62
C ARG A 21 -18.36 9.06 10.69
N ASP A 22 -18.07 8.79 11.97
CA ASP A 22 -18.70 9.47 13.11
C ASP A 22 -18.32 10.97 13.14
N THR A 23 -17.11 11.33 12.69
CA THR A 23 -16.63 12.73 12.65
C THR A 23 -17.04 13.50 11.41
N THR A 24 -17.14 12.85 10.25
CA THR A 24 -17.51 13.50 8.98
C THR A 24 -19.02 13.49 8.71
N GLY A 25 -19.77 12.60 9.38
CA GLY A 25 -21.20 12.40 9.15
C GLY A 25 -21.54 11.83 7.77
N LYS A 26 -20.55 11.32 7.03
CA LYS A 26 -20.71 10.78 5.66
C LYS A 26 -20.51 9.28 5.66
N GLU A 27 -21.26 8.59 4.81
CA GLU A 27 -20.92 7.20 4.48
C GLU A 27 -19.57 7.14 3.74
N LEU A 28 -18.83 6.06 4.00
CA LEU A 28 -17.52 5.86 3.41
C LEU A 28 -17.66 5.00 2.15
N PRO A 29 -16.93 5.32 1.07
CA PRO A 29 -16.94 4.50 -0.14
C PRO A 29 -16.57 3.04 0.14
N ASP A 30 -17.04 2.15 -0.73
CA ASP A 30 -16.61 0.75 -0.69
C ASP A 30 -15.10 0.65 -0.86
N GLY A 31 -14.48 -0.20 -0.03
CA GLY A 31 -13.03 -0.34 -0.02
C GLY A 31 -12.29 0.86 0.57
N PHE A 32 -12.96 1.84 1.20
CA PHE A 32 -12.27 2.95 1.87
C PHE A 32 -11.15 2.42 2.78
N GLN A 33 -9.96 3.02 2.65
CA GLN A 33 -8.73 2.63 3.35
C GLN A 33 -8.14 1.26 2.97
N THR A 34 -8.69 0.51 2.01
CA THR A 34 -8.01 -0.68 1.52
C THR A 34 -6.79 -0.30 0.69
N SER A 35 -5.83 -1.22 0.55
CA SER A 35 -4.67 -1.02 -0.30
C SER A 35 -5.06 -0.78 -1.76
N GLU A 36 -6.11 -1.41 -2.26
CA GLU A 36 -6.65 -1.18 -3.62
C GLU A 36 -7.16 0.26 -3.78
N PHE A 37 -7.96 0.73 -2.83
CA PHE A 37 -8.45 2.11 -2.83
C PHE A 37 -7.29 3.12 -2.77
N LEU A 38 -6.31 2.87 -1.90
CA LEU A 38 -5.15 3.76 -1.78
C LEU A 38 -4.23 3.74 -2.99
N LEU A 39 -4.10 2.60 -3.68
CA LEU A 39 -3.38 2.49 -4.95
C LEU A 39 -4.06 3.32 -6.04
N GLU A 40 -5.39 3.23 -6.16
CA GLU A 40 -6.17 4.01 -7.13
C GLU A 40 -6.04 5.52 -6.89
N HIS A 41 -5.91 5.94 -5.63
CA HIS A 41 -5.77 7.35 -5.25
C HIS A 41 -4.30 7.83 -5.18
N GLY A 42 -3.34 7.00 -5.61
CA GLY A 42 -1.93 7.39 -5.74
C GLY A 42 -1.14 7.45 -4.42
N PHE A 43 -1.63 6.83 -3.34
CA PHE A 43 -0.91 6.76 -2.06
C PHE A 43 0.08 5.59 -1.98
N LEU A 44 -0.11 4.57 -2.82
CA LEU A 44 0.75 3.39 -2.91
C LEU A 44 1.35 3.28 -4.30
N ASP A 45 2.58 2.77 -4.39
CA ASP A 45 3.23 2.49 -5.67
C ASP A 45 2.86 1.09 -6.17
N PHE A 46 2.78 0.11 -5.25
CA PHE A 46 2.47 -1.28 -5.59
C PHE A 46 1.68 -2.00 -4.50
N ILE A 47 0.80 -2.90 -4.93
CA ILE A 47 0.28 -3.97 -4.10
C ILE A 47 0.99 -5.27 -4.46
N VAL A 48 1.51 -5.97 -3.46
CA VAL A 48 2.31 -7.18 -3.65
C VAL A 48 1.84 -8.27 -2.69
N HIS A 49 1.46 -9.42 -3.22
CA HIS A 49 1.14 -10.57 -2.38
C HIS A 49 2.36 -10.96 -1.54
N ARG A 50 2.16 -11.28 -0.25
CA ARG A 50 3.20 -11.67 0.73
C ARG A 50 4.28 -12.61 0.17
N LYS A 51 3.89 -13.67 -0.56
CA LYS A 51 4.81 -14.65 -1.18
C LYS A 51 5.84 -14.04 -2.15
N HIS A 52 5.57 -12.85 -2.69
CA HIS A 52 6.44 -12.14 -3.63
C HIS A 52 7.13 -10.91 -3.01
N LEU A 53 6.78 -10.55 -1.77
CA LEU A 53 7.25 -9.30 -1.14
C LEU A 53 8.78 -9.26 -1.04
N LYS A 54 9.41 -10.36 -0.59
CA LYS A 54 10.88 -10.47 -0.51
C LYS A 54 11.55 -10.21 -1.87
N LYS A 55 10.98 -10.77 -2.95
CA LYS A 55 11.52 -10.59 -4.31
C LYS A 55 11.41 -9.14 -4.75
N LYS A 56 10.25 -8.51 -4.55
CA LYS A 56 10.00 -7.10 -4.94
C LYS A 56 10.91 -6.13 -4.17
N ILE A 57 11.03 -6.30 -2.85
CA ILE A 57 11.90 -5.45 -2.02
C ILE A 57 13.37 -5.58 -2.47
N ASN A 58 13.85 -6.81 -2.70
CA ASN A 58 15.22 -7.02 -3.17
C ASN A 58 15.46 -6.37 -4.52
N GLN A 59 14.53 -6.50 -5.46
CA GLN A 59 14.62 -5.86 -6.77
C GLN A 59 14.76 -4.33 -6.63
N TYR A 60 13.94 -3.70 -5.80
CA TYR A 60 14.02 -2.26 -5.57
C TYR A 60 15.37 -1.85 -4.99
N LEU A 61 15.85 -2.56 -3.97
CA LEU A 61 17.15 -2.29 -3.36
C LEU A 61 18.31 -2.49 -4.32
N ASP A 62 18.25 -3.50 -5.20
CA ASP A 62 19.28 -3.72 -6.21
C ASP A 62 19.35 -2.54 -7.20
N LEU A 63 18.18 -2.04 -7.63
CA LEU A 63 18.11 -0.89 -8.53
C LEU A 63 18.66 0.40 -7.89
N ILE A 64 18.19 0.75 -6.69
CA ILE A 64 18.58 2.02 -6.03
C ILE A 64 20.02 2.02 -5.55
N LEU A 65 20.54 0.87 -5.12
CA LEU A 65 21.93 0.73 -4.68
C LEU A 65 22.89 0.44 -5.84
N ASN A 66 22.41 0.48 -7.09
CA ASN A 66 23.18 0.18 -8.30
C ASN A 66 23.94 -1.16 -8.21
N ARG A 67 23.25 -2.21 -7.77
CA ARG A 67 23.76 -3.58 -7.67
C ARG A 67 23.27 -4.42 -8.86
N PRO A 68 24.02 -5.46 -9.26
CA PRO A 68 23.52 -6.44 -10.22
C PRO A 68 22.19 -7.06 -9.74
N LEU A 69 21.23 -7.23 -10.64
CA LEU A 69 19.93 -7.81 -10.31
C LEU A 69 20.08 -9.28 -9.89
N ARG A 70 19.59 -9.61 -8.69
CA ARG A 70 19.55 -10.99 -8.18
C ARG A 70 18.50 -11.81 -8.96
N LYS A 71 18.81 -13.08 -9.24
CA LYS A 71 17.90 -14.03 -9.91
C LYS A 71 16.74 -14.47 -9.00
#